data_AF-A0A1I7XQA2-F1
#
_entry.id   AF-A0A1I7XQA2-F1
#
_cell.length_a   1.000
_cell.length_b   1.000
_cell.length_c   1.000
_cell.angle_alpha   90.00
_cell.angle_beta   90.00
_cell.angle_gamma   90.00
#
_symmetry.space_group_name_H-M   'P 1'
#
loop_
_entity.id
_entity.type
_entity.pdbx_description
1 polymer ?
#
loop_
_entity_poly.entity_id
_entity_poly.type
_entity_poly.pdbx_seq_one_letter_code
_entity_poly.pdbx_strand_id
1 'polypeptide(L)'
;MNKSWSGDRLFQETRKIVGGIIQNILFKEYLPKLLGVSHDKVIGEYHGYDASIDATISNEFTTSAFRFGHGMIEEFYKRIDFSGENITHGGFFFGDGVFKSGKILFEGDAFFC
;
A
#
# COMPACT_ATOMS: atom_id res chain seq x y z
N MET A 1 -19.68 -12.05 16.83
CA MET A 1 -19.87 -11.04 15.78
C MET A 1 -21.32 -11.07 15.26
N ASN A 2 -21.78 -9.95 14.68
CA ASN A 2 -23.19 -9.66 14.37
C ASN A 2 -23.79 -10.60 13.31
N LYS A 3 -24.39 -11.72 13.77
CA LYS A 3 -25.00 -12.75 12.91
C LYS A 3 -26.22 -12.27 12.11
N SER A 4 -26.82 -11.15 12.52
CA SER A 4 -28.02 -10.58 11.89
C SER A 4 -27.71 -9.60 10.74
N TRP A 5 -26.44 -9.30 10.46
CA TRP A 5 -26.09 -8.39 9.37
C TRP A 5 -26.33 -9.03 8.00
N SER A 6 -26.87 -8.23 7.08
CA SER A 6 -26.94 -8.60 5.66
C SER A 6 -25.54 -8.58 5.02
N GLY A 7 -25.41 -9.24 3.86
CA GLY A 7 -24.17 -9.22 3.07
C GLY A 7 -23.72 -7.81 2.69
N ASP A 8 -24.63 -6.93 2.30
CA ASP A 8 -24.32 -5.53 1.98
C ASP A 8 -23.78 -4.76 3.18
N ARG A 9 -24.39 -4.95 4.35
CA ARG A 9 -23.92 -4.33 5.59
C ARG A 9 -22.51 -4.82 5.93
N LEU A 10 -22.28 -6.13 5.83
CA LEU A 10 -20.97 -6.72 6.06
C LEU A 10 -19.91 -6.15 5.11
N PHE A 11 -20.22 -6.04 3.81
CA PHE A 11 -19.32 -5.46 2.82
C PHE A 11 -18.99 -4.00 3.15
N GLN A 12 -19.99 -3.15 3.40
CA GLN A 12 -19.74 -1.73 3.63
C GLN A 12 -18.99 -1.46 4.93
N GLU A 13 -19.28 -2.21 6.01
CA GLU A 13 -18.54 -2.09 7.27
C GLU A 13 -17.10 -2.57 7.12
N THR A 14 -16.89 -3.67 6.38
CA THR A 14 -15.54 -4.15 6.07
C THR A 14 -14.76 -3.12 5.24
N ARG A 15 -15.38 -2.57 4.19
CA ARG A 15 -14.79 -1.53 3.33
C ARG A 15 -14.43 -0.28 4.13
N LYS A 16 -15.30 0.16 5.04
CA LYS A 16 -15.06 1.29 5.93
C LYS A 16 -13.83 1.05 6.82
N ILE A 17 -13.72 -0.14 7.41
CA ILE A 17 -12.59 -0.49 8.27
C ILE A 17 -11.28 -0.55 7.48
N VAL A 18 -11.28 -1.19 6.30
CA VAL A 18 -10.09 -1.23 5.43
C VAL A 18 -9.66 0.18 5.02
N GLY A 19 -10.61 1.07 4.69
CA GLY A 19 -10.33 2.48 4.44
C GLY A 19 -9.67 3.17 5.64
N GLY A 20 -10.17 2.94 6.85
CA GLY A 20 -9.56 3.46 8.08
C GLY A 20 -8.16 2.93 8.33
N ILE A 21 -7.90 1.65 8.04
CA ILE A 21 -6.56 1.05 8.15
C ILE A 21 -5.58 1.73 7.19
N ILE A 22 -5.98 1.89 5.92
CA ILE A 22 -5.15 2.55 4.90
C ILE A 22 -4.82 3.99 5.33
N GLN A 23 -5.82 4.76 5.79
CA GLN A 23 -5.62 6.12 6.28
C GLN A 23 -4.68 6.17 7.48
N ASN A 24 -4.83 5.26 8.44
CA ASN A 24 -3.98 5.22 9.62
C ASN A 24 -2.51 4.95 9.25
N ILE A 25 -2.25 3.92 8.44
CA ILE A 25 -0.89 3.59 7.97
C ILE A 25 -0.31 4.79 7.20
N LEU A 26 -1.09 5.40 6.30
CA LEU A 26 -0.62 6.53 5.50
C LEU A 26 -0.20 7.73 6.37
N PHE A 27 -1.10 8.21 7.22
CA PHE A 27 -0.88 9.45 7.98
C PHE A 27 -0.03 9.26 9.24
N LYS A 28 -0.07 8.10 9.89
CA LYS A 28 0.68 7.86 11.14
C LYS A 28 2.03 7.20 10.93
N GLU A 29 2.21 6.43 9.85
CA GLU A 29 3.43 5.62 9.67
C GLU A 29 4.24 6.00 8.43
N TYR A 30 3.58 6.30 7.31
CA TYR A 30 4.25 6.55 6.04
C TYR A 30 4.66 8.02 5.86
N LEU A 31 3.71 8.96 5.94
CA LEU A 31 3.96 10.39 5.71
C LEU A 31 4.99 11.00 6.66
N PRO A 32 5.03 10.67 7.97
CA PRO A 32 6.07 11.20 8.87
C PRO A 32 7.48 10.78 8.45
N LYS A 33 7.66 9.54 7.97
CA LYS A 33 8.95 9.03 7.48
C LYS A 33 9.32 9.66 6.14
N LEU A 34 8.34 9.84 5.25
CA LEU A 34 8.55 10.41 3.93
C LEU A 34 8.92 11.90 4.00
N LEU A 35 8.19 12.69 4.79
CA LEU A 35 8.35 14.15 4.87
C LEU A 35 9.40 14.58 5.90
N GLY A 36 9.74 13.71 6.85
CA GLY A 36 10.71 13.98 7.91
C GLY A 36 10.39 15.26 8.66
N VAL A 37 11.38 16.15 8.78
CA VAL A 37 11.24 17.45 9.47
C VAL A 37 10.18 18.37 8.88
N SER A 38 9.74 18.13 7.64
CA SER A 38 8.71 18.94 6.98
C SER A 38 7.29 18.48 7.30
N HIS A 39 7.12 17.33 7.96
CA HIS A 39 5.80 16.75 8.23
C HIS A 39 4.86 17.73 8.93
N ASP A 40 5.31 18.36 10.02
CA ASP A 40 4.45 19.23 10.83
C ASP A 40 4.08 20.53 10.12
N LYS A 41 4.93 20.99 9.19
CA LYS A 41 4.67 22.16 8.36
C LYS A 41 3.67 21.87 7.23
N VAL A 42 3.73 20.66 6.64
CA VAL A 42 2.94 20.31 5.45
C VAL A 42 1.61 19.64 5.81
N ILE A 43 1.61 18.72 6.78
CA ILE A 43 0.45 17.93 7.20
C ILE A 43 -0.07 18.41 8.56
N GLY A 44 0.80 18.51 9.55
CA GLY A 44 0.45 18.98 10.89
C GLY A 44 -0.59 18.12 11.63
N GLU A 45 -1.20 18.70 12.67
CA GLU A 45 -2.27 18.05 13.42
C GLU A 45 -3.61 18.14 12.67
N TYR A 46 -4.45 17.11 12.84
CA TYR A 46 -5.79 17.12 12.25
C TYR A 46 -6.76 17.93 13.12
N HIS A 47 -7.37 18.96 12.53
CA HIS A 47 -8.28 19.87 13.23
C HIS A 47 -9.78 19.58 12.99
N GLY A 48 -10.10 18.47 12.34
CA GLY A 48 -11.48 18.10 11.99
C GLY A 48 -11.79 18.32 10.51
N TYR A 49 -13.02 18.00 10.13
CA TYR A 49 -13.50 18.15 8.77
C TYR A 49 -13.84 19.61 8.46
N ASP A 50 -13.34 20.12 7.34
CA ASP A 50 -13.67 21.43 6.80
C ASP A 50 -14.21 21.26 5.38
N ALA A 51 -15.49 21.64 5.19
CA ALA A 51 -16.19 21.51 3.90
C ALA A 51 -15.72 22.53 2.85
N SER A 52 -14.93 23.53 3.23
CA SER A 52 -14.39 24.54 2.30
C SER A 52 -13.09 24.12 1.62
N ILE A 53 -12.45 23.04 2.08
CA ILE A 53 -11.21 22.53 1.51
C ILE A 53 -11.49 21.80 0.19
N ASP A 54 -10.73 22.15 -0.84
CA ASP A 54 -10.69 21.40 -2.09
C ASP A 54 -9.91 20.09 -1.89
N ALA A 55 -10.61 18.96 -1.98
CA ALA A 55 -10.04 17.63 -1.84
C ALA A 55 -9.61 16.99 -3.17
N THR A 56 -9.63 17.74 -4.28
CA THR A 56 -9.18 17.23 -5.57
C THR A 56 -7.66 17.03 -5.59
N ILE A 57 -7.20 16.07 -6.39
CA ILE A 57 -5.77 15.80 -6.57
C ILE A 57 -5.25 16.71 -7.68
N SER A 58 -4.19 17.47 -7.40
CA SER A 58 -3.57 18.35 -8.39
C SER A 58 -2.86 17.57 -9.52
N ASN A 59 -2.77 18.18 -10.69
CA ASN A 59 -2.10 17.59 -11.83
C ASN A 59 -0.60 17.39 -11.57
N GLU A 60 0.04 18.35 -10.90
CA GLU A 60 1.46 18.31 -10.56
C GLU A 60 1.77 17.14 -9.61
N PHE A 61 0.84 16.83 -8.69
CA PHE A 61 0.99 15.72 -7.77
C PHE A 61 1.04 14.37 -8.52
N THR A 62 0.12 14.14 -9.46
CA THR A 62 0.01 12.85 -10.17
C THR A 62 1.02 12.68 -11.31
N THR A 63 1.34 13.77 -12.02
CA THR A 63 2.20 13.70 -13.20
C THR A 63 3.69 13.77 -12.86
N SER A 64 4.05 14.37 -11.72
CA SER A 64 5.44 14.58 -11.33
C SER A 64 5.72 14.18 -9.88
N ALA A 65 5.16 14.90 -8.91
CA ALA A 65 5.65 14.84 -7.53
C ALA A 65 5.58 13.43 -6.94
N PHE A 66 4.44 12.74 -7.05
CA PHE A 66 4.25 11.41 -6.48
C PHE A 66 4.97 10.29 -7.25
N ARG A 67 5.60 10.61 -8.40
CA ARG A 67 6.48 9.68 -9.12
C ARG A 67 7.88 9.58 -8.53
N PHE A 68 8.19 10.32 -7.44
CA PHE A 68 9.45 10.16 -6.71
C PHE A 68 9.71 8.69 -6.34
N GLY A 69 8.66 7.90 -6.11
CA GLY A 69 8.74 6.47 -5.84
C GLY A 69 9.41 5.64 -6.94
N HIS A 70 9.47 6.12 -8.19
CA HIS A 70 10.26 5.45 -9.24
C HIS A 70 11.75 5.41 -8.92
N GLY A 71 12.27 6.38 -8.15
CA GLY A 71 13.66 6.37 -7.67
C GLY A 71 13.90 5.42 -6.50
N MET A 72 12.85 4.79 -5.95
CA MET A 72 12.93 3.83 -4.85
C MET A 72 12.74 2.37 -5.31
N ILE A 73 12.64 2.14 -6.63
CA ILE A 73 12.46 0.80 -7.18
C ILE A 73 13.81 0.08 -7.15
N GLU A 74 13.84 -1.08 -6.50
CA GLU A 74 14.96 -2.01 -6.54
C GLU A 74 14.95 -2.81 -7.84
N GLU A 75 16.13 -3.06 -8.42
CA GLU A 75 16.26 -3.84 -9.66
C GLU A 75 16.03 -5.33 -9.44
N PHE A 76 16.21 -5.84 -8.23
CA PHE A 76 16.10 -7.26 -7.89
C PHE A 76 15.21 -7.50 -6.68
N TYR A 77 14.26 -8.43 -6.81
CA TYR A 77 13.36 -8.83 -5.75
C TYR A 77 13.72 -10.19 -5.18
N LYS A 78 14.15 -10.19 -3.91
CA LYS A 78 14.35 -11.42 -3.13
C LYS A 78 12.99 -12.04 -2.79
N ARG A 79 12.86 -13.35 -2.97
CA ARG A 79 11.71 -14.14 -2.50
C ARG A 79 12.18 -15.12 -1.43
N ILE A 80 11.54 -15.05 -0.26
CA ILE A 80 11.94 -15.83 0.92
C ILE A 80 10.79 -16.70 1.44
N ASP A 81 11.15 -17.81 2.06
CA ASP A 81 10.24 -18.71 2.77
C ASP A 81 10.00 -18.23 4.22
N PHE A 82 9.24 -19.03 4.99
CA PHE A 82 8.95 -18.73 6.40
C PHE A 82 10.18 -18.79 7.31
N SER A 83 11.26 -19.45 6.87
CA SER A 83 12.53 -19.54 7.59
C SER A 83 13.44 -18.35 7.30
N GLY A 84 13.09 -17.51 6.31
CA GLY A 84 13.91 -16.39 5.84
C GLY A 84 14.92 -16.77 4.75
N GLU A 85 14.87 -18.02 4.28
CA GLU A 85 15.74 -18.56 3.25
C GLU A 85 15.16 -18.33 1.85
N ASN A 86 16.00 -18.42 0.81
CA ASN A 86 15.52 -18.23 -0.56
C ASN A 86 14.57 -19.37 -0.96
N ILE A 87 13.45 -19.00 -1.61
CA ILE A 87 12.54 -20.00 -2.18
C ILE A 87 13.18 -20.78 -3.34
N THR A 88 12.62 -21.93 -3.69
CA THR A 88 13.11 -22.80 -4.78
C THR A 88 13.24 -22.07 -6.13
N HIS A 89 12.29 -21.17 -6.42
CA HIS A 89 12.27 -20.39 -7.65
C HIS A 89 13.19 -19.15 -7.61
N GLY A 90 13.90 -18.89 -6.50
CA GLY A 90 14.83 -17.78 -6.32
C GLY A 90 14.19 -16.38 -6.41
N GLY A 91 14.99 -15.32 -6.34
CA GLY A 91 14.55 -13.96 -6.67
C GLY A 91 14.51 -13.68 -8.17
N PHE A 92 14.00 -12.53 -8.59
CA PHE A 92 13.97 -12.13 -10.00
C PHE A 92 14.21 -10.63 -10.19
N PHE A 93 14.66 -10.23 -11.38
CA PHE A 93 14.83 -8.82 -11.72
C PHE A 93 13.49 -8.14 -11.98
N PHE A 94 13.37 -6.85 -11.67
CA PHE A 94 12.13 -6.08 -11.82
C PHE A 94 11.44 -6.32 -13.17
N GLY A 95 12.20 -6.25 -14.27
CA GLY A 95 11.68 -6.45 -15.63
C GLY A 95 11.03 -7.82 -15.87
N ASP A 96 11.48 -8.86 -15.18
CA ASP A 96 10.95 -10.22 -15.32
C ASP A 96 9.61 -10.40 -14.62
N GLY A 97 9.27 -9.52 -13.68
CA GLY A 97 8.00 -9.56 -12.92
C GLY A 97 6.87 -8.71 -13.52
N VAL A 98 7.21 -7.73 -14.36
CA VAL A 98 6.23 -6.76 -14.88
C VAL A 98 5.16 -7.47 -15.72
N PHE A 99 3.90 -7.37 -15.27
CA PHE A 99 2.72 -8.02 -15.88
C PHE A 99 2.80 -9.56 -15.94
N LYS A 100 3.55 -10.21 -15.05
CA LYS A 100 3.68 -11.68 -14.98
C LYS A 100 3.01 -12.27 -13.74
N SER A 101 1.67 -12.27 -13.70
CA SER A 101 0.90 -12.86 -12.58
C SER A 101 1.20 -14.35 -12.34
N GLY A 102 1.65 -15.08 -13.37
CA GLY A 102 2.10 -16.47 -13.24
C GLY A 102 3.24 -16.65 -12.22
N LYS A 103 4.08 -15.62 -12.01
CA LYS A 103 5.11 -15.61 -10.97
C LYS A 103 4.54 -15.75 -9.56
N ILE A 104 3.33 -15.22 -9.33
CA ILE A 104 2.63 -15.30 -8.04
C ILE A 104 1.85 -16.62 -7.95
N LEU A 105 1.18 -17.03 -9.04
CA LEU A 105 0.29 -18.19 -9.04
C LEU A 105 1.02 -19.53 -9.02
N PHE A 106 2.21 -19.61 -9.63
CA PHE A 106 2.87 -20.89 -9.90
C PHE A 106 4.32 -20.97 -9.42
N GLU A 107 4.92 -19.85 -8.98
CA GLU A 107 6.33 -19.80 -8.56
C GLU A 107 6.51 -19.33 -7.11
N GLY A 108 5.47 -19.51 -6.27
CA GLY A 108 5.60 -19.41 -4.83
C GLY A 108 5.85 -20.78 -4.21
N ASP A 109 6.61 -20.86 -3.12
CA ASP A 109 6.80 -22.10 -2.35
C ASP A 109 5.57 -22.46 -1.48
N ALA A 110 4.40 -21.89 -1.79
CA ALA A 110 3.16 -22.31 -1.20
C ALA A 110 2.74 -23.64 -1.86
N PHE A 111 3.00 -24.72 -1.14
CA PHE A 111 2.34 -26.02 -1.31
C PHE A 111 0.89 -25.82 -1.77
N PHE A 112 0.57 -26.28 -2.98
CA PHE A 112 -0.76 -26.81 -3.24
C PHE A 112 -0.93 -27.96 -2.24
N CYS A 113 -1.63 -27.69 -1.15
CA CYS A 113 -2.22 -28.72 -0.31
C CYS A 113 -3.68 -28.90 -0.73
#